data_AF-A0A6I6S5J8-F1
#
_entry.id   AF-A0A6I6S5J8-F1
#
_cell.length_a   1.000
_cell.length_b   1.000
_cell.length_c   1.000
_cell.angle_alpha   90.00
_cell.angle_beta   90.00
_cell.angle_gamma   90.00
#
_symmetry.space_group_name_H-M   'P 1'
#
loop_
_entity.id
_entity.type
_entity.pdbx_description
1 polymer ?
#
loop_
_entity_poly.entity_id
_entity_poly.type
_entity_poly.pdbx_seq_one_letter_code
_entity_poly.pdbx_strand_id
1 'polypeptide(L)'
;MFPGHAGRLYRLYRRHPSLDDLPANERDYLEKRVPRRPVEEVWRDTADHLRAQHPQWLRRAEQDAKYRMAMVFRWYLGMASRWAKNGEETRRGDWQIWCGPAMGAFNAWTEGSVLADPEHRQVAAVADHLMRGAAFHSRITQLRLAGVRLPAVCSAYRLPPALPQRQRAPH
;
A
#
# COMPACT_ATOMS: atom_id res chain seq x y z
N MET A 1 9.25 2.96 -3.33
CA MET A 1 9.69 4.22 -4.00
C MET A 1 8.53 5.20 -4.15
N PHE A 2 7.29 4.72 -4.33
CA PHE A 2 6.05 5.52 -4.31
C PHE A 2 5.96 6.66 -3.25
N PRO A 3 6.20 6.44 -1.94
CA PRO A 3 6.02 7.52 -0.96
C PRO A 3 6.91 8.75 -1.21
N GLY A 4 8.13 8.52 -1.72
CA GLY A 4 9.06 9.58 -2.09
C GLY A 4 8.56 10.39 -3.29
N HIS A 5 8.01 9.71 -4.30
CA HIS A 5 7.38 10.37 -5.46
C HIS A 5 6.14 11.15 -5.06
N ALA A 6 5.20 10.54 -4.34
CA ALA A 6 3.98 11.20 -3.88
C ALA A 6 4.30 12.44 -3.03
N GLY A 7 5.26 12.33 -2.11
CA GLY A 7 5.73 13.47 -1.31
C GLY A 7 6.37 14.57 -2.17
N ARG A 8 7.13 14.22 -3.21
CA ARG A 8 7.71 15.22 -4.14
C ARG A 8 6.64 15.91 -4.99
N LEU A 9 5.68 15.17 -5.55
CA LEU A 9 4.55 15.73 -6.28
C LEU A 9 3.77 16.73 -5.42
N TYR A 10 3.52 16.39 -4.16
CA TYR A 10 2.86 17.32 -3.23
C TYR A 10 3.69 18.59 -2.99
N ARG A 11 5.02 18.47 -2.80
CA ARG A 11 5.91 19.64 -2.68
C ARG A 11 5.89 20.52 -3.93
N LEU A 12 5.98 19.92 -5.11
CA LEU A 12 5.91 20.65 -6.38
C LEU A 12 4.57 21.36 -6.53
N TYR A 13 3.48 20.64 -6.25
CA TYR A 13 2.15 21.21 -6.26
C TYR A 13 2.05 22.40 -5.32
N ARG A 14 2.65 22.35 -4.13
CA ARG A 14 2.60 23.50 -3.21
C ARG A 14 3.44 24.69 -3.65
N ARG A 15 4.59 24.47 -4.29
CA ARG A 15 5.59 25.51 -4.57
C ARG A 15 5.42 26.23 -5.90
N HIS A 16 4.81 25.56 -6.89
CA HIS A 16 4.72 26.11 -8.26
C HIS A 16 3.25 26.36 -8.65
N PRO A 17 2.93 27.45 -9.38
CA PRO A 17 1.58 27.75 -9.85
C PRO A 17 1.11 26.82 -10.99
N SER A 18 2.01 26.20 -11.76
CA SER A 18 1.66 25.36 -12.90
C SER A 18 2.75 24.34 -13.24
N LEU A 19 2.46 23.43 -14.19
CA LEU A 19 3.45 22.52 -14.78
C LEU A 19 4.50 23.27 -15.62
N ASP A 20 4.12 24.41 -16.20
CA ASP A 20 4.99 25.20 -17.08
C ASP A 20 5.98 26.06 -16.28
N ASP A 21 5.65 26.38 -15.04
CA ASP A 21 6.53 27.08 -14.09
C ASP A 21 7.50 26.13 -13.35
N LEU A 22 7.46 24.82 -13.63
CA LEU A 22 8.39 23.89 -13.00
C LEU A 22 9.82 24.16 -13.48
N PRO A 23 10.80 24.26 -12.55
CA PRO A 23 12.21 24.26 -12.91
C PRO A 23 12.55 23.07 -13.81
N ALA A 24 13.41 23.29 -14.81
CA ALA A 24 13.71 22.28 -15.83
C ALA A 24 14.17 20.93 -15.23
N ASN A 25 14.95 20.96 -14.16
CA ASN A 25 15.39 19.77 -13.44
C ASN A 25 14.24 19.01 -12.73
N GLU A 26 13.24 19.73 -12.20
CA GLU A 26 12.05 19.13 -11.59
C GLU A 26 11.12 18.55 -12.65
N ARG A 27 10.96 19.23 -13.78
CA ARG A 27 10.21 18.71 -14.93
C ARG A 27 10.85 17.45 -15.51
N ASP A 28 12.17 17.46 -15.69
CA ASP A 28 12.93 16.29 -16.17
C ASP A 28 12.77 15.09 -15.23
N TYR A 29 12.88 15.34 -13.92
CA TYR A 29 12.63 14.30 -12.93
C TYR A 29 11.20 13.77 -13.00
N LEU A 30 10.21 14.67 -13.08
CA LEU A 30 8.81 14.31 -13.18
C LEU A 30 8.65 13.35 -14.35
N GLU A 31 8.97 13.77 -15.58
CA GLU A 31 8.78 12.99 -16.80
C GLU A 31 9.52 11.66 -16.79
N LYS A 32 10.81 11.65 -16.41
CA LYS A 32 11.64 10.43 -16.50
C LYS A 32 11.38 9.42 -15.38
N ARG A 33 11.01 9.88 -14.17
CA ARG A 33 10.94 8.99 -12.99
C ARG A 33 9.53 8.63 -12.58
N VAL A 34 8.56 9.52 -12.77
CA VAL A 34 7.22 9.37 -12.19
C VAL A 34 6.24 8.76 -13.22
N PRO A 35 5.74 9.48 -14.26
CA PRO A 35 4.99 8.84 -15.33
C PRO A 35 5.89 8.04 -16.29
N ARG A 36 7.21 8.27 -16.31
CA ARG A 36 8.17 7.71 -17.28
C ARG A 36 7.78 8.01 -18.73
N ARG A 37 7.17 9.18 -18.95
CA ARG A 37 6.59 9.71 -20.18
C ARG A 37 6.47 11.24 -20.09
N PRO A 38 6.36 11.96 -21.22
CA PRO A 38 6.15 13.41 -21.23
C PRO A 38 4.87 13.81 -20.48
N VAL A 39 4.89 14.96 -19.82
CA VAL A 39 3.75 15.48 -19.05
C VAL A 39 2.53 15.73 -19.96
N GLU A 40 2.77 16.13 -21.20
CA GLU A 40 1.75 16.39 -22.22
C GLU A 40 0.97 15.13 -22.57
N GLU A 41 1.65 13.99 -22.66
CA GLU A 41 1.02 12.69 -22.91
C GLU A 41 0.12 12.31 -21.73
N VAL A 42 0.62 12.48 -20.50
CA VAL A 42 -0.16 12.22 -19.28
C VAL A 42 -1.36 13.15 -19.19
N TRP A 43 -1.20 14.43 -19.55
CA TRP A 43 -2.30 15.38 -19.57
C TRP A 43 -3.35 14.98 -20.60
N ARG A 44 -2.96 14.56 -21.81
CA ARG A 44 -3.90 14.08 -22.83
C ARG A 44 -4.72 12.89 -22.32
N ASP A 45 -4.07 11.86 -21.78
CA ASP A 45 -4.75 10.69 -21.20
C ASP A 45 -5.71 11.11 -20.06
N THR A 46 -5.28 12.05 -19.23
CA THR A 46 -6.09 12.60 -18.13
C THR A 46 -7.29 13.38 -18.66
N ALA A 47 -7.10 14.22 -19.68
CA ALA A 47 -8.15 15.02 -20.30
C ALA A 47 -9.19 14.14 -20.98
N ASP A 48 -8.76 13.07 -21.68
CA ASP A 48 -9.66 12.10 -22.30
C ASP A 48 -10.50 11.36 -21.26
N HIS A 49 -9.88 10.94 -20.16
CA HIS A 49 -10.60 10.34 -19.04
C HIS A 49 -11.61 11.32 -18.40
N LEU A 50 -11.20 12.55 -18.14
CA LEU A 50 -12.08 13.57 -17.56
C LEU A 50 -13.21 13.97 -18.51
N ARG A 51 -12.97 14.00 -19.83
CA ARG A 51 -14.01 14.29 -20.82
C ARG A 51 -15.15 13.27 -20.75
N ALA A 52 -14.81 12.00 -20.59
CA ALA A 52 -15.77 10.90 -20.51
C ALA A 52 -16.50 10.85 -19.17
N GLN A 53 -15.83 11.13 -18.05
CA GLN A 53 -16.36 10.87 -16.70
C GLN A 53 -16.78 12.14 -15.95
N HIS A 54 -16.03 13.23 -16.11
CA HIS A 54 -16.13 14.45 -15.29
C HIS A 54 -15.87 15.73 -16.13
N PRO A 55 -16.72 16.05 -17.13
CA PRO A 55 -16.48 17.14 -18.07
C PRO A 55 -16.35 18.52 -17.40
N GLN A 56 -17.01 18.73 -16.26
CA GLN A 56 -16.87 19.94 -15.45
C GLN A 56 -15.47 20.10 -14.84
N TRP A 57 -14.78 19.01 -14.52
CA TRP A 57 -13.39 19.05 -14.02
C TRP A 57 -12.41 19.31 -15.16
N LEU A 58 -12.69 18.79 -16.35
CA LEU A 58 -11.91 19.12 -17.56
C LEU A 58 -11.95 20.62 -17.83
N ARG A 59 -13.14 21.22 -17.91
CA ARG A 59 -13.29 22.68 -18.14
C ARG A 59 -12.50 23.50 -17.12
N ARG A 60 -12.54 23.12 -15.85
CA ARG A 60 -11.74 23.79 -14.81
C ARG A 60 -10.24 23.62 -15.05
N ALA A 61 -9.79 22.41 -15.38
CA ALA A 61 -8.38 22.12 -15.64
C ALA A 61 -7.83 22.84 -16.89
N GLU A 62 -8.68 23.13 -17.87
CA GLU A 62 -8.31 23.92 -19.05
C GLU A 62 -8.12 25.41 -18.72
N GLN A 63 -8.84 25.93 -17.72
CA GLN A 63 -8.80 27.34 -17.31
C GLN A 63 -7.82 27.63 -16.16
N ASP A 64 -7.59 26.64 -15.30
CA ASP A 64 -6.77 26.74 -14.09
C ASP A 64 -5.53 25.83 -14.23
N ALA A 65 -4.38 26.43 -14.54
CA ALA A 65 -3.12 25.72 -14.74
C ALA A 65 -2.63 24.99 -13.48
N LYS A 66 -3.00 25.49 -12.29
CA LYS A 66 -2.70 24.83 -11.01
C LYS A 66 -3.56 23.59 -10.84
N TYR A 67 -4.83 23.68 -11.20
CA TYR A 67 -5.74 22.53 -11.19
C TYR A 67 -5.33 21.48 -12.24
N ARG A 68 -4.88 21.89 -13.43
CA ARG A 68 -4.29 20.99 -14.45
C ARG A 68 -3.12 20.19 -13.88
N MET A 69 -2.19 20.87 -13.18
CA MET A 69 -1.07 20.22 -12.50
C MET A 69 -1.56 19.18 -11.47
N ALA A 70 -2.56 19.54 -10.66
CA ALA A 70 -3.15 18.61 -9.70
C ALA A 70 -3.73 17.36 -10.38
N MET A 71 -4.39 17.51 -11.54
CA MET A 71 -4.96 16.38 -12.28
C MET A 71 -3.88 15.42 -12.78
N VAL A 72 -2.79 15.95 -13.36
CA VAL A 72 -1.63 15.15 -13.79
C VAL A 72 -0.99 14.42 -12.61
N PHE A 73 -0.84 15.06 -11.45
CA PHE A 73 -0.27 14.40 -10.29
C PHE A 73 -1.20 13.33 -9.71
N ARG A 74 -2.51 13.59 -9.68
CA ARG A 74 -3.53 12.63 -9.24
C ARG A 74 -3.62 11.42 -10.17
N TRP A 75 -3.35 11.60 -11.46
CA TRP A 75 -3.22 10.46 -12.39
C TRP A 75 -2.15 9.47 -11.88
N TYR A 76 -0.96 9.95 -11.49
CA TYR A 76 0.09 9.05 -10.98
C TYR A 76 -0.34 8.35 -9.70
N LEU A 77 -0.96 9.06 -8.76
CA LEU A 77 -1.46 8.47 -7.51
C LEU A 77 -2.52 7.38 -7.78
N GLY A 78 -3.42 7.62 -8.73
CA GLY A 78 -4.41 6.62 -9.15
C GLY A 78 -3.76 5.42 -9.83
N MET A 79 -2.82 5.66 -10.73
CA MET A 79 -2.09 4.61 -11.46
C MET A 79 -1.23 3.76 -10.52
N ALA A 80 -0.60 4.34 -9.51
CA ALA A 80 0.18 3.62 -8.50
C ALA A 80 -0.64 2.54 -7.77
N SER A 81 -1.90 2.83 -7.46
CA SER A 81 -2.84 1.86 -6.90
C SER A 81 -3.25 0.80 -7.93
N ARG A 82 -3.49 1.21 -9.19
CA ARG A 82 -3.86 0.28 -10.28
C ARG A 82 -2.73 -0.69 -10.62
N TRP A 83 -1.49 -0.23 -10.69
CA TRP A 83 -0.31 -1.06 -10.94
C TRP A 83 -0.11 -2.10 -9.85
N ALA A 84 -0.29 -1.71 -8.58
CA ALA A 84 -0.23 -2.64 -7.46
C ALA A 84 -1.32 -3.71 -7.55
N LYS A 85 -2.57 -3.29 -7.82
CA LYS A 85 -3.71 -4.22 -7.96
C LYS A 85 -3.51 -5.23 -9.09
N ASN A 86 -2.94 -4.78 -10.22
CA ASN A 86 -2.77 -5.61 -11.41
C ASN A 86 -1.46 -6.40 -11.44
N GLY A 87 -0.57 -6.22 -10.46
CA GLY A 87 0.74 -6.87 -10.46
C GLY A 87 1.65 -6.40 -11.61
N GLU A 88 1.61 -5.11 -11.97
CA GLU A 88 2.46 -4.56 -13.04
C GLU A 88 3.92 -4.50 -12.58
N GLU A 89 4.69 -5.54 -12.87
CA GLU A 89 6.07 -5.74 -12.39
C GLU A 89 7.01 -4.61 -12.85
N THR A 90 6.82 -4.09 -14.07
CA THR A 90 7.61 -2.96 -14.60
C THR A 90 7.47 -1.68 -13.74
N ARG A 91 6.42 -1.63 -12.92
CA ARG A 91 6.05 -0.53 -12.01
C ARG A 91 6.12 -0.90 -10.54
N ARG A 92 6.76 -2.02 -10.16
CA ARG A 92 6.83 -2.48 -8.75
C ARG A 92 7.30 -1.42 -7.75
N GLY A 93 8.26 -0.57 -8.13
CA GLY A 93 8.72 0.53 -7.26
C GLY A 93 7.67 1.61 -6.97
N ASP A 94 6.70 1.74 -7.87
CA ASP A 94 5.62 2.73 -7.85
C ASP A 94 4.33 2.19 -7.19
N TRP A 95 4.31 0.94 -6.73
CA TRP A 95 3.12 0.37 -6.12
C TRP A 95 2.71 1.11 -4.84
N GLN A 96 1.48 1.60 -4.84
CA GLN A 96 0.85 2.15 -3.64
C GLN A 96 0.15 1.02 -2.89
N ILE A 97 0.80 0.50 -1.85
CA ILE A 97 0.24 -0.53 -0.97
C ILE A 97 -0.24 0.13 0.31
N TRP A 98 -1.52 -0.06 0.63
CA TRP A 98 -2.12 0.45 1.85
C TRP A 98 -1.87 -0.57 2.95
N CYS A 99 -0.91 -0.28 3.82
CA CYS A 99 -0.62 -1.10 4.99
C CYS A 99 -0.23 -0.24 6.17
N GLY A 100 -0.42 -0.78 7.38
CA GLY A 100 -0.06 -0.15 8.64
C GLY A 100 0.83 -1.05 9.49
N PRO A 101 1.25 -0.57 10.68
CA PRO A 101 2.11 -1.34 11.59
C PRO A 101 1.50 -2.67 12.02
N ALA A 102 0.16 -2.78 12.00
CA ALA A 102 -0.55 -4.02 12.26
C ALA A 102 -0.12 -5.17 11.34
N MET A 103 0.18 -4.91 10.06
CA MET A 103 0.69 -5.94 9.15
C MET A 103 2.07 -6.47 9.57
N GLY A 104 2.94 -5.58 10.07
CA GLY A 104 4.26 -5.97 10.60
C GLY A 104 4.14 -6.80 11.88
N ALA A 105 3.31 -6.35 12.82
CA ALA A 105 3.02 -7.08 14.06
C ALA A 105 2.41 -8.46 13.77
N PHE A 106 1.50 -8.54 12.79
CA PHE A 106 0.92 -9.80 12.35
C PHE A 106 1.99 -10.74 11.77
N ASN A 107 2.86 -10.24 10.88
CA ASN A 107 3.94 -11.06 10.31
C ASN A 107 4.90 -11.61 11.37
N ALA A 108 5.26 -10.81 12.38
CA ALA A 108 6.10 -11.25 13.49
C ALA A 108 5.38 -12.31 14.35
N TRP A 109 4.07 -12.16 14.57
CA TRP A 109 3.28 -13.13 15.30
C TRP A 109 3.10 -14.47 14.56
N THR A 110 3.03 -14.46 13.23
CA THR A 110 2.86 -15.67 12.42
C THR A 110 4.16 -16.37 12.05
N GLU A 111 5.32 -15.83 12.42
CA GLU A 111 6.63 -16.42 12.10
C GLU A 111 6.74 -17.87 12.61
N GLY A 112 7.26 -18.77 11.76
CA GLY A 112 7.40 -20.20 12.07
C GLY A 112 6.09 -21.00 12.18
N SER A 113 4.93 -20.36 11.95
CA SER A 113 3.62 -21.01 12.01
C SER A 113 3.08 -21.40 10.63
N VAL A 114 1.96 -22.12 10.61
CA VAL A 114 1.18 -22.38 9.39
C VAL A 114 0.73 -21.12 8.65
N LEU A 115 0.68 -19.96 9.32
CA LEU A 115 0.30 -18.66 8.75
C LEU A 115 1.49 -17.81 8.32
N ALA A 116 2.73 -18.32 8.43
CA ALA A 116 3.93 -17.57 8.04
C ALA A 116 3.86 -17.17 6.55
N ASP A 117 3.51 -18.13 5.69
CA ASP A 117 3.32 -17.93 4.26
C ASP A 117 1.99 -17.19 3.98
N PRO A 118 2.00 -16.04 3.28
CA PRO A 118 0.80 -15.34 2.86
C PRO A 118 -0.21 -16.19 2.07
N GLU A 119 0.24 -17.19 1.30
CA GLU A 119 -0.67 -18.06 0.52
C GLU A 119 -1.56 -18.93 1.41
N HIS A 120 -1.14 -19.21 2.65
CA HIS A 120 -1.92 -19.98 3.62
C HIS A 120 -2.85 -19.11 4.48
N ARG A 121 -2.84 -17.79 4.31
CA ARG A 121 -3.61 -16.85 5.15
C ARG A 121 -5.04 -16.72 4.66
N GLN A 122 -5.89 -17.64 5.09
CA GLN A 122 -7.34 -17.51 4.91
C GLN A 122 -7.92 -16.53 5.92
N VAL A 123 -8.72 -15.55 5.46
CA VAL A 123 -9.28 -14.47 6.29
C VAL A 123 -10.02 -15.00 7.52
N ALA A 124 -10.85 -16.04 7.35
CA ALA A 124 -11.59 -16.66 8.45
C ALA A 124 -10.67 -17.33 9.48
N ALA A 125 -9.67 -18.10 9.04
CA ALA A 125 -8.70 -18.75 9.92
C ALA A 125 -7.87 -17.72 10.72
N VAL A 126 -7.46 -16.63 10.05
CA VAL A 126 -6.77 -15.51 10.70
C VAL A 126 -7.65 -14.89 11.78
N ALA A 127 -8.91 -14.57 11.47
CA ALA A 127 -9.84 -14.00 12.43
C ALA A 127 -10.07 -14.93 13.64
N ASP A 128 -10.24 -16.24 13.40
CA ASP A 128 -10.41 -17.24 14.45
C ASP A 128 -9.21 -17.29 15.39
N HIS A 129 -7.99 -17.32 14.85
CA HIS A 129 -6.78 -17.33 15.68
C HIS A 129 -6.61 -16.04 16.47
N LEU A 130 -6.95 -14.88 15.90
CA LEU A 130 -6.92 -13.60 16.62
C LEU A 130 -7.91 -13.60 17.78
N MET A 131 -9.16 -14.03 17.55
CA MET A 131 -10.20 -14.07 18.58
C MET A 131 -9.89 -15.10 19.68
N ARG A 132 -9.42 -16.30 19.31
CA ARG A 132 -8.98 -17.33 20.26
C ARG A 132 -7.79 -16.86 21.08
N GLY A 133 -6.81 -16.21 20.44
CA GLY A 133 -5.66 -15.61 21.11
C GLY A 133 -6.07 -14.55 22.12
N ALA A 134 -6.98 -13.64 21.75
CA ALA A 134 -7.51 -12.62 22.65
C ALA A 134 -8.24 -13.24 23.86
N ALA A 135 -9.09 -14.24 23.63
CA ALA A 135 -9.80 -14.95 24.70
C ALA A 135 -8.82 -15.70 25.64
N PHE A 136 -7.80 -16.36 25.07
CA PHE A 136 -6.73 -17.00 25.82
C PHE A 136 -6.01 -16.00 26.72
N HIS A 137 -5.52 -14.88 26.17
CA HIS A 137 -4.81 -13.86 26.94
C HIS A 137 -5.68 -13.19 28.01
N SER A 138 -6.98 -13.03 27.75
CA SER A 138 -7.94 -12.55 28.74
C SER A 138 -8.06 -13.52 29.91
N ARG A 139 -8.16 -14.83 29.65
CA ARG A 139 -8.18 -15.87 30.68
C ARG A 139 -6.89 -15.91 31.50
N ILE A 140 -5.73 -15.83 30.85
CA ILE A 140 -4.42 -15.77 31.53
C ILE A 140 -4.35 -14.56 32.46
N THR A 141 -4.84 -13.41 32.00
CA THR A 141 -4.87 -12.18 32.81
C THR A 141 -5.77 -12.36 34.05
N GLN A 142 -6.97 -12.90 33.88
CA GLN A 142 -7.88 -13.19 35.00
C GLN A 142 -7.25 -14.13 36.04
N LEU A 143 -6.61 -15.22 35.60
CA LEU A 143 -5.96 -16.18 36.49
C LEU A 143 -4.81 -15.54 37.28
N ARG A 144 -4.00 -14.71 36.62
CA ARG A 144 -2.91 -13.96 37.28
C ARG A 144 -3.44 -13.00 38.33
N LEU A 145 -4.52 -12.27 38.02
CA LEU A 145 -5.17 -11.37 38.98
C LEU A 145 -5.75 -12.11 40.19
N ALA A 146 -6.17 -13.37 40.01
CA ALA A 146 -6.61 -14.26 41.08
C ALA A 146 -5.45 -14.91 41.87
N GLY A 147 -4.20 -14.55 41.60
CA GLY A 147 -3.02 -15.07 42.31
C GLY A 147 -2.46 -16.39 41.77
N VAL A 148 -3.00 -16.92 40.66
CA VAL A 148 -2.51 -18.17 40.06
C VAL A 148 -1.16 -17.93 39.39
N ARG A 149 -0.15 -18.71 39.79
CA ARG A 149 1.17 -18.72 39.15
C ARG A 149 1.17 -19.70 37.97
N LEU A 150 1.18 -19.16 36.75
CA LEU A 150 1.18 -19.96 35.53
C LEU A 150 2.62 -20.21 35.05
N PRO A 151 2.95 -21.44 34.62
CA PRO A 151 4.22 -21.72 33.95
C PRO A 151 4.39 -20.85 32.69
N ALA A 152 5.63 -20.54 32.32
CA ALA A 152 5.94 -19.72 31.15
C ALA A 152 5.35 -20.29 29.84
N VAL A 153 5.23 -21.62 29.72
CA VAL A 153 4.64 -22.26 28.53
C VAL A 153 3.16 -21.89 28.32
N CYS A 154 2.45 -21.48 29.38
CA CYS A 154 1.05 -21.06 29.34
C CYS A 154 0.88 -19.54 29.17
N SER A 155 1.95 -18.77 28.99
CA SER A 155 1.85 -17.30 28.98
C SER A 155 1.42 -16.71 27.63
N ALA A 156 1.46 -17.49 26.55
CA ALA A 156 1.21 -17.00 25.21
C ALA A 156 0.41 -17.99 24.35
N TYR A 157 -0.52 -17.46 23.58
CA TYR A 157 -1.21 -18.22 22.54
C TYR A 157 -0.24 -18.51 21.39
N ARG A 158 -0.07 -19.78 21.05
CA ARG A 158 0.80 -20.21 19.95
C ARG A 158 -0.02 -20.71 18.78
N LEU A 159 0.32 -20.22 17.59
CA LEU A 159 -0.20 -20.76 16.35
C LEU A 159 0.37 -22.17 16.10
N PRO A 160 -0.35 -23.02 15.35
CA PRO A 160 0.18 -24.31 14.93
C PRO A 160 1.51 -24.14 14.17
N PRO A 161 2.53 -24.97 14.45
CA PRO A 161 3.80 -24.90 13.74
C PRO A 161 3.59 -25.22 12.26
N ALA A 162 4.42 -24.64 11.38
CA ALA A 162 4.37 -24.96 9.96
C ALA A 162 4.51 -26.48 9.74
N LEU A 163 3.71 -27.03 8.82
CA LEU A 163 3.88 -28.43 8.41
C LEU A 163 5.25 -28.58 7.73
N PRO A 164 5.98 -29.69 7.93
CA PRO A 164 7.21 -29.96 7.20
C PRO A 164 6.90 -29.94 5.70
N GLN A 165 7.54 -29.04 4.95
CA GLN A 165 7.40 -28.96 3.50
C GLN A 165 7.87 -30.29 2.91
N ARG A 166 6.94 -31.10 2.41
CA ARG A 166 7.31 -32.21 1.51
C ARG A 166 7.96 -31.55 0.29
N GLN A 167 9.25 -31.84 0.07
CA GLN A 167 9.97 -31.38 -1.11
C GLN A 167 9.12 -31.70 -2.36
N ARG A 168 8.62 -30.66 -3.04
CA ARG A 168 8.06 -30.84 -4.37
C ARG A 168 9.22 -31.23 -5.27
N ALA A 169 9.22 -32.45 -5.78
CA ALA A 169 10.16 -32.87 -6.80
C ALA A 169 10.07 -31.89 -7.99
N PRO A 170 11.21 -31.46 -8.57
CA PRO A 170 11.17 -30.61 -9.75
C PRO A 170 10.49 -31.36 -10.91
N HIS A 171 9.58 -30.66 -11.60
CA HIS A 171 9.01 -31.08 -12.88
C HIS A 171 10.02 -30.94 -14.00
#